data_AF-A0A6M8BA18-F1
#
_entry.id   AF-A0A6M8BA18-F1
#
_cell.length_a   1.000
_cell.length_b   1.000
_cell.length_c   1.000
_cell.angle_alpha   90.00
_cell.angle_beta   90.00
_cell.angle_gamma   90.00
#
_symmetry.space_group_name_H-M   'P 1'
#
loop_
_entity.id
_entity.type
_entity.pdbx_description
1 polymer ?
#
loop_
_entity_poly.entity_id
_entity_poly.type
_entity_poly.pdbx_seq_one_letter_code
_entity_poly.pdbx_strand_id
1 'polypeptide(L)'
;MKQQKIRTLVLCLFRHQDRILVSRDYDSVKQSDYYRPLGGGIEFGETSRDALIREIREELGAEIEQLTWLGTLENLFTLEGEPGHEIVLIYDAQFCDRTLYTLVWTNWHHNNAQQDAIKNLLNRS
;
A
#
# COMPACT_ATOMS: atom_id res chain seq x y z
N MET A 1 -0.60 -29.36 3.08
CA MET A 1 -0.20 -28.47 1.96
C MET A 1 -0.93 -27.15 2.12
N LYS A 2 -0.23 -26.01 2.16
CA LYS A 2 -0.88 -24.69 2.20
C LYS A 2 -1.54 -24.51 0.83
N GLN A 3 -2.87 -24.39 0.80
CA GLN A 3 -3.61 -24.30 -0.45
C GLN A 3 -3.21 -23.00 -1.16
N GLN A 4 -2.72 -23.09 -2.40
CA GLN A 4 -2.52 -21.91 -3.25
C GLN A 4 -3.90 -21.28 -3.50
N LYS A 5 -4.02 -19.99 -3.19
CA LYS A 5 -5.27 -19.24 -3.28
C LYS A 5 -5.01 -17.93 -4.01
N ILE A 6 -5.94 -17.58 -4.88
CA ILE A 6 -6.00 -16.24 -5.45
C ILE A 6 -6.42 -15.29 -4.34
N ARG A 7 -5.69 -14.19 -4.15
CA ARG A 7 -6.03 -13.15 -3.18
C ARG A 7 -6.67 -11.96 -3.89
N THR A 8 -7.67 -11.36 -3.28
CA THR A 8 -8.23 -10.09 -3.75
C THR A 8 -7.64 -8.96 -2.90
N LEU A 9 -7.06 -7.95 -3.55
CA LEU A 9 -6.43 -6.82 -2.90
C LEU A 9 -6.97 -5.51 -3.43
N VAL A 10 -6.80 -4.46 -2.63
CA VAL A 10 -6.98 -3.07 -3.05
C VAL A 10 -5.68 -2.32 -2.83
N LEU A 11 -5.25 -1.54 -3.82
CA LEU A 11 -4.07 -0.68 -3.72
C LEU A 11 -4.40 0.75 -4.17
N CYS A 12 -3.70 1.72 -3.58
CA CYS A 12 -3.84 3.13 -3.91
C CYS A 12 -2.53 3.74 -4.40
N LEU A 13 -2.59 4.49 -5.50
CA LEU A 13 -1.42 5.13 -6.11
C LEU A 13 -0.99 6.42 -5.41
N PHE A 14 -1.90 7.12 -4.71
CA PHE A 14 -1.70 8.47 -4.15
C PHE A 14 -0.87 9.38 -5.06
N ARG A 15 -1.45 9.78 -6.18
CA ARG A 15 -0.73 10.62 -7.16
C ARG A 15 -0.47 12.01 -6.59
N HIS A 16 0.76 12.49 -6.71
CA HIS A 16 1.13 13.86 -6.41
C HIS A 16 2.12 14.35 -7.46
N GLN A 17 1.70 15.34 -8.27
CA GLN A 17 2.46 15.82 -9.42
C GLN A 17 2.80 14.69 -10.40
N ASP A 18 4.08 14.45 -10.67
CA ASP A 18 4.60 13.42 -11.57
C ASP A 18 4.97 12.11 -10.85
N ARG A 19 4.50 11.92 -9.59
CA ARG A 19 4.92 10.81 -8.73
C ARG A 19 3.75 10.07 -8.10
N ILE A 20 4.03 8.84 -7.66
CA ILE A 20 3.14 7.98 -6.88
C ILE A 20 3.82 7.52 -5.60
N LEU A 21 3.03 7.30 -4.56
CA LEU A 21 3.54 6.77 -3.29
C LEU A 21 3.60 5.24 -3.34
N VAL A 22 4.73 4.68 -2.92
CA VAL A 22 4.96 3.23 -2.87
C VAL A 22 5.68 2.85 -1.57
N SER A 23 5.37 1.66 -1.04
CA SER A 23 6.26 0.96 -0.14
C SER A 23 7.41 0.32 -0.93
N ARG A 24 8.53 0.10 -0.27
CA ARG A 24 9.68 -0.66 -0.76
C ARG A 24 9.93 -1.77 0.20
N ASP A 25 10.15 -2.92 -0.39
CA ASP A 25 10.52 -4.13 0.29
C ASP A 25 11.66 -4.79 -0.48
N TYR A 26 12.28 -5.81 0.13
CA TYR A 26 13.43 -6.49 -0.44
C TYR A 26 13.11 -7.96 -0.67
N ASP A 27 13.31 -8.43 -1.90
CA ASP A 27 13.23 -9.86 -2.21
C ASP A 27 14.59 -10.49 -1.87
N SER A 28 14.62 -11.23 -0.76
CA SER A 28 15.84 -11.87 -0.26
C SER A 28 16.35 -12.99 -1.18
N VAL A 29 15.52 -13.54 -2.07
CA VAL A 29 15.94 -14.58 -3.01
C VAL A 29 16.51 -13.96 -4.28
N LYS A 30 15.86 -12.92 -4.81
CA LYS A 30 16.34 -12.21 -6.00
C LYS A 30 17.45 -11.21 -5.70
N GLN A 31 17.68 -10.90 -4.44
CA GLN A 31 18.64 -9.90 -3.97
C GLN A 31 18.38 -8.52 -4.60
N SER A 32 17.11 -8.12 -4.64
CA SER A 32 16.66 -6.89 -5.28
C SER A 32 15.49 -6.25 -4.55
N ASP A 33 15.42 -4.91 -4.62
CA ASP A 33 14.25 -4.17 -4.14
C ASP A 33 13.05 -4.40 -5.05
N TYR A 34 11.86 -4.35 -4.45
CA TYR A 34 10.60 -4.20 -5.16
C TYR A 34 9.77 -3.09 -4.52
N TYR A 35 8.83 -2.58 -5.31
CA TYR A 35 8.01 -1.44 -4.93
C TYR A 35 6.54 -1.77 -5.17
N ARG A 36 5.68 -1.40 -4.22
CA ARG A 36 4.25 -1.65 -4.29
C ARG A 36 3.48 -0.41 -3.82
N PRO A 37 2.40 0.00 -4.48
CA PRO A 37 1.50 0.99 -3.90
C PRO A 37 0.88 0.48 -2.58
N LEU A 38 0.46 1.41 -1.72
CA LEU A 38 -0.07 1.08 -0.38
C LEU A 38 -1.48 0.48 -0.43
N GLY A 39 -1.86 -0.23 0.63
CA GLY A 39 -3.11 -0.99 0.73
C GLY A 39 -2.84 -2.48 0.93
N GLY A 40 -3.91 -3.27 0.91
CA GLY A 40 -3.80 -4.67 1.32
C GLY A 40 -4.98 -5.54 0.94
N GLY A 41 -5.27 -6.51 1.81
CA GLY A 41 -6.27 -7.54 1.55
C GLY A 41 -7.68 -6.99 1.69
N ILE A 42 -8.58 -7.41 0.80
CA ILE A 42 -10.01 -7.18 1.00
C ILE A 42 -10.56 -8.34 1.83
N GLU A 43 -11.17 -8.03 2.97
CA GLU A 43 -11.75 -9.05 3.84
C GLU A 43 -13.11 -9.55 3.34
N PHE A 44 -13.53 -10.72 3.83
CA PHE A 44 -14.83 -11.27 3.45
C PHE A 44 -15.97 -10.39 3.98
N GLY A 45 -16.84 -9.95 3.07
CA GLY A 45 -17.95 -9.04 3.40
C GLY A 45 -17.56 -7.55 3.40
N GLU A 46 -16.30 -7.23 3.12
CA GLU A 46 -15.78 -5.87 3.03
C GLU A 46 -15.80 -5.36 1.59
N THR A 47 -16.11 -4.09 1.37
CA THR A 47 -15.97 -3.46 0.04
C THR A 47 -14.50 -3.07 -0.19
N SER A 48 -14.04 -3.05 -1.45
CA SER A 48 -12.68 -2.58 -1.74
C SER A 48 -12.41 -1.15 -1.26
N ARG A 49 -13.43 -0.29 -1.23
CA ARG A 49 -13.33 1.08 -0.72
C ARG A 49 -13.07 1.10 0.78
N ASP A 50 -13.83 0.31 1.54
CA ASP A 50 -13.69 0.22 3.00
C ASP A 50 -12.37 -0.43 3.38
N ALA A 51 -11.98 -1.49 2.66
CA ALA A 51 -10.69 -2.15 2.80
C ALA A 51 -9.54 -1.15 2.62
N LEU A 52 -9.61 -0.29 1.59
CA LEU A 52 -8.56 0.69 1.36
C LEU A 52 -8.47 1.71 2.49
N ILE A 53 -9.61 2.20 2.99
CA ILE A 53 -9.63 3.14 4.12
C ILE A 53 -9.02 2.48 5.36
N ARG A 54 -9.42 1.24 5.67
CA ARG A 54 -8.88 0.46 6.80
C ARG A 54 -7.38 0.26 6.68
N GLU A 55 -6.91 -0.27 5.55
CA GLU A 55 -5.48 -0.57 5.34
C GLU A 55 -4.61 0.68 5.48
N ILE A 56 -5.02 1.82 4.90
CA ILE A 56 -4.24 3.06 5.02
C ILE A 56 -4.23 3.58 6.46
N ARG A 57 -5.33 3.40 7.19
CA ARG A 57 -5.38 3.73 8.61
C ARG A 57 -4.49 2.80 9.45
N GLU A 58 -4.42 1.52 9.13
CA GLU A 58 -3.57 0.55 9.85
C GLU A 58 -2.07 0.73 9.54
N GLU A 59 -1.73 0.96 8.27
CA GLU A 59 -0.35 1.10 7.82
C GLU A 59 0.24 2.45 8.22
N LEU A 60 -0.53 3.54 8.05
CA LEU A 60 -0.04 4.90 8.22
C LEU A 60 -0.70 5.67 9.37
N GLY A 61 -1.86 5.25 9.88
CA GLY A 61 -2.63 6.10 10.81
C GLY A 61 -3.23 7.34 10.13
N ALA A 62 -3.37 7.32 8.80
CA ALA A 62 -3.85 8.45 8.01
C ALA A 62 -5.29 8.25 7.52
N GLU A 63 -6.00 9.35 7.37
CA GLU A 63 -7.33 9.38 6.76
C GLU A 63 -7.24 9.83 5.29
N ILE A 64 -8.10 9.28 4.45
CA ILE A 64 -8.10 9.51 3.00
C ILE A 64 -9.49 9.89 2.48
N GLU A 65 -9.50 10.67 1.40
CA GLU A 65 -10.70 11.17 0.74
C GLU A 65 -10.59 11.08 -0.79
N GLN A 66 -11.68 11.43 -1.49
CA GLN A 66 -11.74 11.51 -2.95
C GLN A 66 -11.34 10.19 -3.66
N LEU A 67 -11.67 9.05 -3.04
CA LEU A 67 -11.37 7.73 -3.58
C LEU A 67 -12.02 7.55 -4.95
N THR A 68 -11.18 7.32 -5.95
CA THR A 68 -11.54 7.14 -7.36
C THR A 68 -11.02 5.79 -7.84
N TRP A 69 -11.92 4.90 -8.26
CA TRP A 69 -11.52 3.64 -8.85
C TRP A 69 -10.90 3.88 -10.23
N LEU A 70 -9.73 3.29 -10.47
CA LEU A 70 -8.99 3.43 -11.73
C LEU A 70 -9.09 2.19 -12.61
N GLY A 71 -9.25 1.01 -12.01
CA GLY A 71 -9.33 -0.24 -12.75
C GLY A 71 -9.04 -1.45 -11.89
N THR A 72 -8.99 -2.60 -12.56
CA THR A 72 -8.63 -3.89 -11.95
C THR A 72 -7.53 -4.50 -12.79
N LEU A 73 -6.53 -5.08 -12.12
CA LEU A 73 -5.47 -5.85 -12.76
C LEU A 73 -5.36 -7.23 -12.14
N GLU A 74 -4.91 -8.17 -12.96
CA GLU A 74 -4.49 -9.50 -12.51
C GLU A 74 -2.97 -9.52 -12.43
N ASN A 75 -2.43 -9.99 -11.31
CA ASN A 75 -1.00 -10.01 -11.05
C ASN A 75 -0.55 -11.43 -10.67
N LEU A 76 0.28 -12.03 -11.52
CA LEU A 76 0.95 -13.30 -11.27
C LEU A 76 2.45 -13.02 -11.11
N PHE A 77 3.02 -13.43 -10.00
CA PHE A 77 4.42 -13.14 -9.68
C PHE A 77 5.05 -14.27 -8.85
N THR A 78 6.35 -14.15 -8.64
CA THR A 78 7.09 -14.98 -7.68
C THR A 78 7.80 -14.03 -6.73
N LEU A 79 7.59 -14.21 -5.43
CA LEU A 79 8.23 -13.43 -4.37
C LEU A 79 8.89 -14.40 -3.40
N GLU A 80 10.18 -14.20 -3.13
CA GLU A 80 10.98 -15.09 -2.26
C GLU A 80 10.88 -16.58 -2.65
N GLY A 81 10.79 -16.86 -3.95
CA GLY A 81 10.68 -18.21 -4.49
C GLY A 81 9.25 -18.81 -4.48
N GLU A 82 8.28 -18.14 -3.87
CA GLU A 82 6.89 -18.60 -3.79
C GLU A 82 6.00 -17.91 -4.83
N PRO A 83 5.13 -18.66 -5.54
CA PRO A 83 4.20 -18.07 -6.49
C PRO A 83 3.08 -17.30 -5.79
N GLY A 84 2.83 -16.08 -6.26
CA GLY A 84 1.71 -15.23 -5.88
C GLY A 84 0.72 -15.05 -7.03
N HIS A 85 -0.57 -14.98 -6.69
CA HIS A 85 -1.64 -14.68 -7.65
C HIS A 85 -2.66 -13.77 -6.98
N GLU A 86 -2.77 -12.55 -7.51
CA GLU A 86 -3.61 -11.50 -6.97
C GLU A 86 -4.56 -10.93 -8.03
N ILE A 87 -5.81 -10.66 -7.63
CA ILE A 87 -6.73 -9.77 -8.34
C ILE A 87 -6.74 -8.46 -7.58
N VAL A 88 -6.29 -7.39 -8.22
CA VAL A 88 -6.01 -6.11 -7.55
C VAL A 88 -6.91 -5.02 -8.08
N LEU A 89 -7.70 -4.41 -7.20
CA LEU A 89 -8.45 -3.20 -7.49
C LEU A 89 -7.57 -1.98 -7.22
N ILE A 90 -7.43 -1.11 -8.21
CA ILE A 90 -6.57 0.06 -8.13
C ILE A 90 -7.44 1.30 -7.95
N TYR A 91 -7.08 2.10 -6.95
CA TYR A 91 -7.67 3.39 -6.68
C TYR A 91 -6.63 4.51 -6.76
N ASP A 92 -7.13 5.71 -6.95
CA ASP A 92 -6.46 6.92 -6.49
C ASP A 92 -7.23 7.51 -5.32
N ALA A 93 -6.53 8.21 -4.45
CA ALA A 93 -7.11 8.88 -3.30
C ALA A 93 -6.19 10.02 -2.85
N GLN A 94 -6.72 10.84 -1.97
CA GLN A 94 -6.01 11.97 -1.41
C GLN A 94 -5.94 11.84 0.10
N PHE A 95 -4.77 12.09 0.69
CA PHE A 95 -4.69 12.24 2.15
C PHE A 95 -5.49 13.46 2.58
N CYS A 96 -6.26 13.32 3.68
CA CYS A 96 -6.93 14.47 4.30
C CYS A 96 -5.90 15.49 4.79
N ASP A 97 -4.83 15.02 5.44
CA ASP A 97 -3.67 15.85 5.78
C ASP A 97 -2.69 15.94 4.60
N ARG A 98 -2.63 17.12 3.97
CA ARG A 98 -1.80 17.36 2.80
C ARG A 98 -0.30 17.44 3.13
N THR A 99 0.07 17.64 4.38
CA THR A 99 1.49 17.68 4.79
C THR A 99 2.16 16.32 4.65
N LEU A 100 1.39 15.22 4.63
CA LEU A 100 1.87 13.87 4.35
C LEU A 100 2.53 13.75 2.97
N TYR A 101 2.09 14.52 1.98
CA TYR A 101 2.75 14.57 0.67
C TYR A 101 4.13 15.24 0.69
N THR A 102 4.50 15.89 1.79
CA THR A 102 5.87 16.39 1.99
C THR A 102 6.63 15.43 2.90
N LEU A 103 6.06 15.04 4.05
CA LEU A 103 6.72 14.21 5.07
C LEU A 103 7.09 12.81 4.59
N VAL A 104 6.15 12.11 3.94
CA VAL A 104 6.38 10.75 3.43
C VAL A 104 7.42 10.77 2.30
N TRP A 105 7.57 11.91 1.63
CA TRP A 105 8.40 12.06 0.45
C TRP A 105 9.81 12.58 0.76
N THR A 106 9.97 13.41 1.80
CA THR A 106 11.29 13.96 2.19
C THR A 106 12.12 13.00 3.02
N ASN A 107 11.51 12.00 3.68
CA ASN A 107 12.19 11.13 4.64
C ASN A 107 12.39 9.68 4.18
N TRP A 108 12.16 9.36 2.90
CA TRP A 108 12.24 7.97 2.46
C TRP A 108 13.68 7.55 2.10
N HIS A 109 14.50 7.47 3.14
CA HIS A 109 15.82 6.87 3.11
C HIS A 109 16.04 6.06 4.39
N HIS A 110 15.88 4.73 4.26
CA HIS A 110 16.39 3.65 5.11
C HIS A 110 15.57 3.20 6.35
N ASN A 111 15.24 1.90 6.34
CA ASN A 111 15.00 0.97 7.47
C ASN A 111 13.63 1.07 8.20
N ASN A 112 13.09 -0.11 8.58
CA ASN A 112 11.91 -0.36 9.42
C ASN A 112 11.68 0.63 10.59
N ALA A 113 12.74 1.19 11.19
CA ALA A 113 12.63 2.23 12.22
C ALA A 113 11.94 3.53 11.75
N GLN A 114 11.92 3.84 10.45
CA GLN A 114 11.25 5.02 9.89
C GLN A 114 9.74 4.81 9.70
N GLN A 115 9.27 3.58 9.48
CA GLN A 115 7.83 3.28 9.49
C GLN A 115 7.25 3.54 10.88
N ASP A 116 7.98 3.16 11.94
CA ASP A 116 7.62 3.48 13.31
C ASP A 116 7.68 4.99 13.61
N ALA A 117 8.61 5.73 13.00
CA ALA A 117 8.68 7.19 13.15
C ALA A 117 7.48 7.90 12.49
N ILE A 118 7.03 7.46 11.31
CA ILE A 118 5.83 8.01 10.65
C ILE A 118 4.57 7.67 11.47
N LYS A 119 4.43 6.42 11.93
CA LYS A 119 3.37 6.01 12.85
C LYS A 119 3.37 6.84 14.15
N ASN A 120 4.54 7.11 14.71
CA ASN A 120 4.69 7.92 15.93
C ASN A 120 4.43 9.43 15.71
N LEU A 121 4.70 9.97 14.52
CA LEU A 121 4.38 11.35 14.18
C LEU A 121 2.87 11.55 13.96
N LEU A 122 2.19 10.55 13.40
CA LEU A 122 0.76 10.61 13.10
C LEU A 122 -0.12 10.34 14.33
N ASN A 123 0.37 9.56 15.29
CA ASN A 123 -0.33 9.28 16.55
C ASN A 123 -0.19 10.39 17.63
N ARG A 124 0.31 11.59 17.27
CA ARG A 124 0.59 12.69 18.22
C ARG A 124 -0.43 13.86 18.17
N SER A 125 -1.56 13.70 17.47
CA SER A 125 -2.68 14.65 17.49
C SER A 125 -3.75 14.26 18.50
#